data_AF-A0A7V3EQK7-F1
#
_entry.id   AF-A0A7V3EQK7-F1
#
_cell.length_a   1.000
_cell.length_b   1.000
_cell.length_c   1.000
_cell.angle_alpha   90.00
_cell.angle_beta   90.00
_cell.angle_gamma   90.00
#
_symmetry.space_group_name_H-M   'P 1'
#
loop_
_entity.id
_entity.type
_entity.pdbx_description
1 polymer ?
#
loop_
_entity_poly.entity_id
_entity_poly.type
_entity_poly.pdbx_seq_one_letter_code
_entity_poly.pdbx_strand_id
1 'polypeptide(L)'
;MQSPSQTPTDIFGKITPPVIIDNDPFVGLGKLLAFLVRFFLIVAGLIAGTYLLLGAFDWITSAGEKEKLAKAQQKIINAIVGLIIIFVVLTIFGLITGDILG
;
A
#
# COMPACT_ATOMS: atom_id res chain seq x y z
N MET A 1 -30.53 -35.02 33.14
CA MET A 1 -29.47 -35.37 32.17
C MET A 1 -30.05 -35.10 30.79
N GLN A 2 -29.81 -33.91 30.22
CA GLN A 2 -30.32 -33.52 28.91
C GLN A 2 -29.26 -33.86 27.86
N SER A 3 -29.62 -34.70 26.90
CA SER A 3 -28.79 -35.02 25.74
C SER A 3 -28.71 -33.79 24.81
N PRO A 4 -27.54 -33.46 24.24
CA PRO A 4 -27.39 -32.31 23.37
C PRO A 4 -28.14 -32.52 22.04
N SER A 5 -29.00 -31.55 21.70
CA SER A 5 -29.66 -31.41 20.39
C SER A 5 -28.59 -31.15 19.32
N GLN A 6 -28.08 -32.21 18.69
CA GLN A 6 -27.30 -32.06 17.47
C GLN A 6 -28.27 -31.72 16.34
N THR A 7 -28.22 -30.47 15.90
CA THR A 7 -28.97 -29.99 14.75
C THR A 7 -28.58 -30.81 13.52
N PRO A 8 -29.53 -31.35 12.72
CA PRO A 8 -29.22 -32.19 11.56
C PRO A 8 -28.27 -31.55 10.52
N THR A 9 -28.07 -30.24 10.60
CA THR A 9 -27.12 -29.47 9.80
C THR A 9 -25.65 -29.68 10.18
N ASP A 10 -25.34 -30.28 11.33
CA ASP A 10 -23.97 -30.65 11.74
C ASP A 10 -23.51 -32.00 11.16
N ILE A 11 -24.45 -32.79 10.63
CA ILE A 11 -24.18 -34.14 10.06
C ILE A 11 -23.67 -34.04 8.62
N PHE A 12 -24.07 -32.99 7.91
CA PHE A 12 -23.63 -32.71 6.55
C PHE A 12 -22.59 -31.60 6.62
N GLY A 13 -21.32 -31.98 6.63
CA GLY A 13 -20.18 -31.07 6.71
C GLY A 13 -20.35 -29.87 5.76
N LYS A 14 -19.90 -28.68 6.20
CA LYS A 14 -20.07 -27.44 5.42
C LYS A 14 -19.55 -27.64 4.00
N ILE A 15 -20.47 -27.79 3.06
CA ILE A 15 -20.18 -27.85 1.63
C ILE A 15 -19.77 -26.43 1.25
N THR A 16 -18.50 -26.11 1.46
CA THR A 16 -17.95 -24.85 1.00
C THR A 16 -17.78 -25.01 -0.50
N PRO A 17 -18.41 -24.15 -1.32
CA PRO A 17 -18.27 -24.24 -2.77
C PRO A 17 -16.78 -24.24 -3.14
N PRO A 18 -16.35 -25.07 -4.10
CA PRO A 18 -14.99 -25.02 -4.60
C PRO A 18 -14.70 -23.60 -5.08
N VAL A 19 -13.49 -23.10 -4.77
CA VAL A 19 -13.00 -21.84 -5.35
C VAL A 19 -13.00 -22.03 -6.87
N ILE A 20 -13.94 -21.39 -7.54
CA ILE A 20 -13.89 -21.23 -8.99
C ILE A 20 -12.64 -20.40 -9.25
N ILE A 21 -11.65 -20.98 -9.94
CA ILE A 21 -10.59 -20.18 -10.53
C ILE A 21 -11.30 -19.38 -11.61
N ASP A 22 -11.70 -18.14 -11.30
CA ASP A 22 -12.27 -17.26 -12.31
C ASP A 22 -11.19 -17.00 -13.36
N ASN A 23 -11.39 -17.60 -14.54
CA ASN A 23 -10.56 -17.41 -15.73
C ASN A 23 -10.77 -16.01 -16.34
N ASP A 24 -11.51 -15.15 -15.66
CA ASP A 24 -11.91 -13.84 -16.14
C ASP A 24 -10.69 -12.96 -16.32
N PRO A 25 -10.38 -12.53 -17.57
CA PRO A 25 -9.21 -11.71 -17.84
C PRO A 25 -9.16 -10.44 -16.98
N PHE A 26 -10.33 -9.88 -16.63
CA PHE A 26 -10.47 -8.71 -15.77
C PHE A 26 -10.00 -8.96 -14.33
N VAL A 27 -10.31 -10.12 -13.75
CA VAL A 27 -9.86 -10.50 -12.40
C VAL A 27 -8.34 -10.73 -12.38
N GLY A 28 -7.79 -11.36 -13.43
CA GLY A 28 -6.35 -11.55 -13.59
C GLY A 28 -5.59 -10.22 -13.69
N LEU A 29 -6.09 -9.28 -14.50
CA LEU A 29 -5.51 -7.94 -14.63
C LEU A 29 -5.56 -7.15 -13.31
N GLY A 30 -6.67 -7.25 -12.57
CA GLY A 30 -6.78 -6.63 -11.25
C GLY A 30 -5.74 -7.14 -10.25
N LYS A 31 -5.51 -8.46 -10.22
CA LYS A 31 -4.47 -9.08 -9.37
C LYS A 31 -3.06 -8.65 -9.75
N LEU A 32 -2.76 -8.59 -11.05
CA LEU A 32 -1.47 -8.12 -11.55
C LEU A 32 -1.23 -6.64 -11.17
N LEU A 33 -2.23 -5.79 -11.39
CA LEU A 33 -2.15 -4.38 -11.04
C LEU A 33 -1.94 -4.20 -9.53
N ALA A 34 -2.70 -4.90 -8.70
CA ALA A 34 -2.56 -4.85 -7.24
C ALA A 34 -1.15 -5.28 -6.79
N PHE A 35 -0.59 -6.32 -7.42
CA PHE A 35 0.78 -6.75 -7.18
C PHE A 35 1.79 -5.66 -7.54
N LEU A 36 1.67 -5.06 -8.72
CA LEU A 36 2.58 -4.00 -9.19
C LEU A 36 2.51 -2.75 -8.31
N VAL A 37 1.31 -2.32 -7.94
CA VAL A 37 1.12 -1.18 -7.03
C VAL A 37 1.76 -1.48 -5.68
N ARG A 38 1.49 -2.65 -5.08
CA ARG A 38 2.08 -3.02 -3.79
C ARG A 38 3.61 -3.07 -3.86
N PHE A 39 4.16 -3.67 -4.91
CA PHE A 39 5.60 -3.73 -5.13
C PHE A 39 6.19 -2.31 -5.24
N PHE A 40 5.57 -1.45 -6.05
CA PHE A 40 6.00 -0.06 -6.22
C PHE A 40 5.97 0.73 -4.90
N LEU A 41 4.92 0.58 -4.09
CA LEU A 41 4.82 1.28 -2.79
C LEU A 41 5.93 0.89 -1.82
N ILE A 42 6.30 -0.39 -1.76
CA ILE A 42 7.39 -0.87 -0.91
C ILE A 42 8.71 -0.24 -1.38
N VAL A 43 9.00 -0.29 -2.68
CA VAL A 43 10.23 0.27 -3.25
C VAL A 43 10.28 1.79 -3.05
N ALA A 44 9.18 2.49 -3.34
CA ALA A 44 9.09 3.94 -3.18
C ALA A 44 9.25 4.36 -1.72
N GLY A 45 8.64 3.64 -0.78
CA GLY A 45 8.80 3.88 0.66
C GLY A 45 10.24 3.71 1.13
N LEU A 46 10.94 2.67 0.66
CA LEU A 46 12.36 2.45 0.95
C LEU A 46 13.25 3.57 0.40
N ILE A 47 13.01 3.98 -0.85
CA ILE A 47 13.76 5.07 -1.49
C ILE A 47 13.51 6.38 -0.74
N ALA A 48 12.25 6.75 -0.50
CA ALA A 48 11.89 7.97 0.21
C ALA A 48 12.47 7.99 1.63
N GLY A 49 12.39 6.87 2.36
CA GLY A 49 12.99 6.73 3.68
C GLY A 49 14.51 6.92 3.65
N THR A 50 15.20 6.32 2.67
CA THR A 50 16.65 6.49 2.51
C THR A 50 17.01 7.95 2.20
N TYR A 51 16.28 8.62 1.33
CA TYR A 51 16.51 10.04 1.01
C TYR A 51 16.22 10.97 2.19
N LEU A 52 15.20 10.67 3.01
CA LEU A 52 14.93 11.40 4.24
C LEU A 52 16.09 11.27 5.23
N LEU A 53 16.61 10.05 5.42
CA LEU A 53 17.76 9.80 6.31
C LEU A 53 19.01 10.52 5.82
N LEU A 54 19.33 10.41 4.52
CA LEU A 54 20.49 11.08 3.93
C LEU A 54 20.36 12.60 3.97
N GLY A 55 19.18 13.13 3.65
CA GLY A 55 18.91 14.56 3.73
C GLY A 55 19.01 15.10 5.16
N ALA A 56 18.48 14.36 6.14
CA ALA A 56 18.61 14.73 7.55
C ALA A 56 20.07 14.67 8.04
N PHE A 57 20.82 13.65 7.62
CA PHE A 57 22.24 13.54 7.92
C PHE A 57 23.04 14.70 7.34
N ASP A 58 22.81 15.04 6.06
CA ASP A 58 23.44 16.19 5.41
C ASP A 58 23.08 17.50 6.12
N TRP A 59 21.83 17.63 6.59
CA TRP A 59 21.36 18.84 7.27
C TRP A 59 22.09 19.06 8.60
N ILE A 60 22.26 17.99 9.41
CA ILE A 60 22.99 18.02 10.68
C ILE A 60 24.48 18.30 10.44
N THR A 61 25.08 17.67 9.42
CA THR A 61 26.52 17.81 9.12
C THR A 61 26.87 19.07 8.33
N SER A 62 25.87 19.86 7.90
CA SER A 62 26.07 21.10 7.15
C SER A 62 26.85 22.18 7.92
N ALA A 63 26.88 22.11 9.26
CA ALA A 63 27.56 23.07 10.13
C ALA A 63 27.17 24.55 9.89
N GLY A 64 25.94 24.80 9.40
CA GLY A 64 25.45 26.15 9.10
C GLY A 64 25.90 26.73 7.75
N GLU A 65 26.63 25.97 6.94
CA GLU A 65 27.01 26.38 5.58
C GLU A 65 25.77 26.40 4.68
N LYS A 66 25.48 27.56 4.08
CA LYS A 66 24.18 27.84 3.43
C LYS A 66 23.91 26.93 2.24
N GLU A 67 24.92 26.62 1.44
CA GLU A 67 24.78 25.80 0.25
C GLU A 67 24.46 24.34 0.60
N LYS A 68 25.22 23.75 1.55
CA LYS A 68 24.94 22.40 2.08
C LYS A 68 23.57 22.31 2.74
N LEU A 69 23.20 23.31 3.54
CA LEU A 69 21.90 23.36 4.19
C LEU A 69 20.76 23.33 3.16
N ALA A 70 20.86 24.15 2.12
CA ALA A 70 19.87 24.21 1.05
C ALA A 70 19.79 22.87 0.28
N LYS A 71 20.92 22.25 -0.03
CA LYS A 71 20.95 20.92 -0.68
C LYS A 71 20.31 19.83 0.18
N ALA A 72 20.58 19.83 1.48
CA ALA A 72 20.00 18.89 2.42
C ALA A 72 18.48 19.05 2.52
N GLN A 73 18.00 20.29 2.67
CA GLN A 73 16.58 20.62 2.67
C GLN A 73 15.89 20.19 1.37
N GLN A 74 16.51 20.44 0.21
CA GLN A 74 15.97 20.02 -1.07
C GLN A 74 15.81 18.50 -1.17
N LYS A 75 16.78 17.72 -0.67
CA LYS A 75 16.66 16.25 -0.62
C LYS A 75 15.47 15.80 0.23
N ILE A 76 15.29 16.41 1.40
CA ILE A 76 14.18 16.11 2.31
C ILE A 76 12.84 16.46 1.64
N ILE A 77 12.71 17.68 1.09
CA ILE A 77 11.50 18.14 0.42
C ILE A 77 11.14 17.23 -0.75
N ASN A 78 12.12 16.88 -1.59
CA ASN A 78 11.88 15.99 -2.73
C ASN A 78 11.35 14.62 -2.29
N ALA A 79 11.88 14.05 -1.20
CA ALA A 79 11.40 12.78 -0.65
C ALA A 79 9.97 12.90 -0.10
N ILE A 80 9.67 13.98 0.63
CA ILE A 80 8.33 14.26 1.19
C ILE A 80 7.32 14.45 0.06
N VAL A 81 7.65 15.26 -0.95
CA VAL A 81 6.78 15.52 -2.09
C VAL A 81 6.48 14.22 -2.86
N GLY A 82 7.48 13.36 -3.05
CA GLY A 82 7.27 12.04 -3.65
C GLY A 82 6.26 11.19 -2.87
N LEU A 83 6.36 11.15 -1.54
CA LEU A 83 5.41 10.45 -0.69
C LEU A 83 4.00 11.05 -0.75
N ILE A 84 3.89 12.38 -0.74
CA ILE A 84 2.60 13.08 -0.84
C ILE A 84 1.92 12.73 -2.16
N ILE A 85 2.65 12.77 -3.28
CA ILE A 85 2.08 12.44 -4.60
C ILE A 85 1.51 11.02 -4.61
N ILE A 86 2.25 10.04 -4.08
CA ILE A 86 1.79 8.65 -3.96
C ILE A 86 0.49 8.60 -3.16
N PHE A 87 0.43 9.28 -2.02
CA PHE A 87 -0.75 9.30 -1.16
C PHE A 87 -1.97 9.93 -1.85
N VAL A 88 -1.77 11.04 -2.56
CA VAL A 88 -2.83 11.72 -3.33
C VAL A 88 -3.37 10.82 -4.43
N VAL A 89 -2.50 10.17 -5.22
CA VAL A 89 -2.91 9.27 -6.30
C VAL A 89 -3.76 8.11 -5.77
N LEU A 90 -3.32 7.46 -4.69
CA LEU A 90 -4.06 6.36 -4.08
C LEU A 90 -5.42 6.81 -3.50
N THR A 91 -5.45 7.99 -2.89
CA THR A 91 -6.69 8.56 -2.34
C THR A 91 -7.70 8.81 -3.46
N ILE A 92 -7.28 9.48 -4.55
CA ILE A 92 -8.15 9.75 -5.70
C ILE A 92 -8.65 8.44 -6.32
N PHE A 93 -7.76 7.46 -6.50
CA PHE A 93 -8.14 6.16 -7.06
C PHE A 93 -9.17 5.43 -6.18
N GLY A 94 -8.98 5.46 -4.85
CA GLY A 94 -9.90 4.89 -3.88
C GLY A 94 -11.27 5.57 -3.90
N LEU A 95 -11.32 6.90 -3.97
CA LEU A 95 -12.57 7.66 -4.09
C LEU A 95 -13.35 7.29 -5.36
N ILE A 96 -12.67 7.20 -6.50
CA ILE A 96 -13.31 6.85 -7.77
C ILE A 96 -13.85 5.42 -7.75
N THR A 97 -13.11 4.48 -7.18
CA THR A 97 -13.50 3.07 -7.20
C THR A 97 -14.54 2.73 -6.12
N GLY A 98 -14.39 3.29 -4.92
CA GLY A 98 -15.22 2.96 -3.76
C GLY A 98 -16.48 3.80 -3.65
N ASP A 99 -16.38 5.12 -3.79
CA ASP A 99 -17.49 6.04 -3.49
C ASP A 99 -18.32 6.41 -4.73
N ILE A 100 -17.77 6.25 -5.94
CA ILE A 100 -18.42 6.67 -7.20
C ILE A 100 -18.95 5.49 -8.02
N LEU A 101 -18.30 4.32 -7.95
CA LEU A 101 -18.66 3.12 -8.71
C LEU A 101 -19.22 1.98 -7.84
N GLY A 102 -19.22 2.14 -6.51
CA GLY A 102 -19.74 1.19 -5.53
C GLY A 102 -21.24 1.23 -5.36
#